data_AF-A0A542DL38-F1
#
_entry.id   AF-A0A542DL38-F1
#
_cell.length_a   1.000
_cell.length_b   1.000
_cell.length_c   1.000
_cell.angle_alpha   90.00
_cell.angle_beta   90.00
_cell.angle_gamma   90.00
#
_symmetry.space_group_name_H-M   'P 1'
#
loop_
_entity.id
_entity.type
_entity.pdbx_description
1 polymer ?
#
loop_
_entity_poly.entity_id
_entity_poly.type
_entity_poly.pdbx_seq_one_letter_code
_entity_poly.pdbx_strand_id
1 'polypeptide(L)'
;MLRSTRLAGVLGAALLLAACGGDQTEGSPSLSGSDGDTSTGSAQSAPSGKQGAAPRVPNPLPVDGILADPCNALSAAQLSRIGLDAPGTKRETRTGSECVWKSAAFQDNSVSISPMTANDNGLDGIYANEPEDEYFEPTTIGGYPAVYANVIDSRSNGDCVLWVGVTDELAVSVITQIARGPNETDPCPVNERVGTAMIEQLGRG
;
A
#
# COMPACT_ATOMS: atom_id res chain seq x y z
N MET A 1 9.50 48.15 1.43
CA MET A 1 8.51 48.92 2.22
C MET A 1 7.19 48.92 1.45
N LEU A 2 6.13 48.31 1.98
CA LEU A 2 4.77 48.48 1.44
C LEU A 2 3.80 48.64 2.60
N ARG A 3 2.78 49.49 2.42
CA ARG A 3 2.04 50.13 3.51
C ARG A 3 0.88 49.29 4.02
N SER A 4 0.73 49.26 5.35
CA SER A 4 -0.49 48.80 6.02
C SER A 4 -1.65 49.77 5.76
N THR A 5 -2.86 49.23 5.60
CA THR A 5 -4.11 49.96 5.88
C THR A 5 -5.09 49.02 6.57
N ARG A 6 -5.41 49.27 7.84
CA ARG A 6 -6.55 48.66 8.53
C ARG A 6 -7.73 49.62 8.43
N LEU A 7 -8.94 49.10 8.21
CA LEU A 7 -10.17 49.76 8.66
C LEU A 7 -11.01 48.73 9.44
N ALA A 8 -11.85 49.23 10.35
CA ALA A 8 -12.50 48.43 11.38
C ALA A 8 -14.00 48.77 11.53
N GLY A 9 -14.76 47.86 12.13
CA GLY A 9 -16.05 48.13 12.75
C GLY A 9 -17.10 47.03 12.52
N VAL A 10 -18.11 46.86 13.39
CA VAL A 10 -18.34 47.43 14.74
C VAL A 10 -19.33 46.53 15.51
N LEU A 11 -19.19 46.51 16.85
CA LEU A 11 -20.07 46.01 17.94
C LEU A 11 -21.34 45.18 17.65
N GLY A 12 -21.51 44.12 18.48
CA GLY A 12 -22.80 43.58 18.95
C GLY A 12 -22.63 43.07 20.40
N ALA A 13 -23.59 43.32 21.30
CA ALA A 13 -23.36 43.30 22.75
C ALA A 13 -23.96 42.09 23.52
N ALA A 14 -23.41 41.92 24.74
CA ALA A 14 -23.47 40.79 25.68
C ALA A 14 -24.80 40.47 26.41
N LEU A 15 -24.70 39.43 27.28
CA LEU A 15 -25.62 38.98 28.36
C LEU A 15 -26.73 37.99 27.90
N LEU A 16 -27.12 36.94 28.63
CA LEU A 16 -27.22 36.73 30.09
C LEU A 16 -26.80 35.30 30.58
N LEU A 17 -26.77 35.11 31.90
CA LEU A 17 -26.43 33.87 32.62
C LEU A 17 -27.63 32.92 32.84
N ALA A 18 -27.36 31.62 33.04
CA ALA A 18 -28.12 30.76 33.96
C ALA A 18 -27.27 29.56 34.42
N ALA A 19 -27.44 29.11 35.66
CA ALA A 19 -26.68 27.99 36.25
C ALA A 19 -27.61 27.02 37.00
N CYS A 20 -27.34 25.71 36.88
CA CYS A 20 -27.72 24.58 37.75
C CYS A 20 -26.74 23.44 37.38
N GLY A 21 -26.18 22.62 38.27
CA GLY A 21 -26.46 22.42 39.70
C GLY A 21 -27.33 21.18 39.92
N GLY A 22 -26.75 20.06 40.36
CA GLY A 22 -27.48 18.83 40.64
C GLY A 22 -26.57 17.59 40.73
N ASP A 23 -26.63 16.90 41.86
CA ASP A 23 -25.73 15.80 42.26
C ASP A 23 -26.16 14.39 41.80
N GLN A 24 -25.22 13.47 41.99
CA GLN A 24 -25.29 11.99 42.06
C GLN A 24 -26.68 11.32 42.22
N THR A 25 -26.86 10.15 41.60
CA THR A 25 -27.53 8.97 42.21
C THR A 25 -27.09 7.69 41.49
N GLU A 26 -26.72 6.66 42.26
CA GLU A 26 -26.41 5.31 41.76
C GLU A 26 -27.68 4.57 41.31
N GLY A 27 -27.58 3.77 40.24
CA GLY A 27 -28.69 2.98 39.71
C GLY A 27 -28.24 1.59 39.27
N SER A 28 -28.10 0.67 40.22
CA SER A 28 -27.89 -0.76 39.93
C SER A 28 -29.22 -1.51 39.89
N PRO A 29 -29.53 -2.23 38.80
CA PRO A 29 -30.48 -3.33 38.82
C PRO A 29 -29.74 -4.69 38.75
N SER A 30 -29.77 -5.46 39.82
CA SER A 30 -29.28 -6.83 39.84
C SER A 30 -30.35 -7.85 39.37
N LEU A 31 -30.00 -8.61 38.33
CA LEU A 31 -30.24 -10.05 38.14
C LEU A 31 -31.67 -10.64 38.31
N SER A 32 -32.15 -11.35 37.26
CA SER A 32 -32.54 -12.78 37.34
C SER A 32 -32.91 -13.37 35.95
N GLY A 33 -32.15 -14.39 35.52
CA GLY A 33 -32.47 -15.43 34.51
C GLY A 33 -32.60 -15.03 33.03
N SER A 34 -32.88 -15.93 32.06
CA SER A 34 -32.72 -17.42 31.98
C SER A 34 -33.29 -17.93 30.62
N ASP A 35 -32.80 -18.93 29.89
CA ASP A 35 -31.51 -19.68 29.84
C ASP A 35 -31.35 -20.33 28.43
N GLY A 36 -30.12 -20.41 27.89
CA GLY A 36 -29.76 -21.08 26.60
C GLY A 36 -30.07 -20.27 25.33
N ASP A 37 -29.23 -20.20 24.29
CA ASP A 37 -28.10 -21.04 23.87
C ASP A 37 -26.92 -20.18 23.36
N THR A 38 -25.68 -20.64 23.53
CA THR A 38 -24.46 -19.82 23.35
C THR A 38 -23.57 -20.41 22.26
N SER A 39 -23.70 -19.89 21.04
CA SER A 39 -22.79 -20.22 19.92
C SER A 39 -22.60 -19.04 18.96
N THR A 40 -21.78 -18.09 19.37
CA THR A 40 -21.10 -17.17 18.44
C THR A 40 -19.71 -16.88 18.98
N GLY A 41 -18.69 -17.14 18.15
CA GLY A 41 -17.29 -17.13 18.57
C GLY A 41 -16.86 -15.75 19.10
N SER A 42 -15.98 -15.77 20.11
CA SER A 42 -15.38 -14.57 20.68
C SER A 42 -14.75 -13.71 19.58
N ALA A 43 -15.31 -12.52 19.36
CA ALA A 43 -14.61 -11.47 18.65
C ALA A 43 -13.39 -11.09 19.49
N GLN A 44 -12.22 -11.63 19.12
CA GLN A 44 -10.97 -11.33 19.80
C GLN A 44 -10.55 -9.91 19.44
N SER A 45 -10.95 -8.95 20.29
CA SER A 45 -10.50 -7.57 20.23
C SER A 45 -8.97 -7.51 20.33
N ALA A 46 -8.31 -7.38 19.19
CA ALA A 46 -6.88 -7.09 19.16
C ALA A 46 -6.60 -5.71 19.79
N PRO A 47 -5.44 -5.48 20.41
CA PRO A 47 -5.14 -4.21 21.07
C PRO A 47 -5.10 -3.06 20.06
N SER A 48 -5.67 -1.92 20.43
CA SER A 48 -5.69 -0.70 19.62
C SER A 48 -4.31 -0.05 19.51
N GLY A 49 -3.44 -0.63 18.68
CA GLY A 49 -2.49 0.18 17.93
C GLY A 49 -3.26 1.08 16.95
N LYS A 50 -2.58 2.07 16.35
CA LYS A 50 -3.16 2.74 15.18
C LYS A 50 -3.10 1.76 14.00
N GLN A 51 -4.14 0.97 13.78
CA GLN A 51 -4.35 0.36 12.46
C GLN A 51 -4.41 1.49 11.44
N GLY A 52 -3.55 1.46 10.42
CA GLY A 52 -3.77 2.23 9.22
C GLY A 52 -4.86 1.61 8.34
N ALA A 53 -5.03 2.15 7.14
CA ALA A 53 -6.12 1.79 6.23
C ALA A 53 -5.83 0.52 5.41
N ALA A 54 -4.57 0.10 5.29
CA ALA A 54 -4.18 -1.06 4.51
C ALA A 54 -4.49 -2.38 5.24
N PRO A 55 -4.87 -3.46 4.52
CA PRO A 55 -4.93 -4.79 5.11
C PRO A 55 -3.54 -5.26 5.56
N ARG A 56 -3.49 -5.87 6.74
CA ARG A 56 -2.24 -6.38 7.35
C ARG A 56 -1.66 -7.55 6.55
N VAL A 57 -0.34 -7.69 6.56
CA VAL A 57 0.35 -8.79 5.89
C VAL A 57 0.20 -10.08 6.72
N PRO A 58 -0.39 -11.15 6.17
CA PRO A 58 -0.75 -12.34 6.96
C PRO A 58 0.46 -13.20 7.36
N ASN A 59 1.54 -13.17 6.58
CA ASN A 59 2.77 -13.92 6.82
C ASN A 59 3.97 -13.13 6.26
N PRO A 60 4.64 -12.28 7.06
CA PRO A 60 5.76 -11.47 6.59
C PRO A 60 6.85 -12.31 5.88
N LEU A 61 7.31 -11.82 4.73
CA LEU A 61 8.33 -12.48 3.91
C LEU A 61 9.75 -12.09 4.35
N PRO A 62 10.78 -12.92 4.09
CA PRO A 62 12.17 -12.54 4.31
C PRO A 62 12.61 -11.52 3.24
N VAL A 63 13.03 -10.33 3.67
CA VAL A 63 13.28 -9.17 2.78
C VAL A 63 14.76 -8.80 2.63
N ASP A 64 15.65 -9.27 3.50
CA ASP A 64 17.07 -8.91 3.51
C ASP A 64 17.75 -9.11 2.13
N GLY A 65 17.38 -10.18 1.42
CA GLY A 65 17.89 -10.48 0.08
C GLY A 65 17.58 -9.40 -0.96
N ILE A 66 16.36 -8.84 -0.94
CA ILE A 66 15.94 -7.78 -1.88
C ILE A 66 16.35 -6.38 -1.40
N LEU A 67 16.51 -6.17 -0.10
CA LEU A 67 17.06 -4.93 0.46
C LEU A 67 18.57 -4.79 0.14
N ALA A 68 19.32 -5.89 0.10
CA ALA A 68 20.71 -5.90 -0.34
C ALA A 68 20.84 -5.77 -1.87
N ASP A 69 20.10 -6.58 -2.63
CA ASP A 69 20.03 -6.50 -4.09
C ASP A 69 18.61 -6.81 -4.59
N PRO A 70 17.86 -5.82 -5.12
CA PRO A 70 16.49 -6.01 -5.60
C PRO A 70 16.41 -7.00 -6.78
N CYS A 71 17.53 -7.30 -7.46
CA CYS A 71 17.54 -8.32 -8.51
C CYS A 71 17.34 -9.74 -7.96
N ASN A 72 17.50 -9.97 -6.66
CA ASN A 72 17.16 -11.24 -6.00
C ASN A 72 15.65 -11.52 -5.92
N ALA A 73 14.80 -10.54 -6.25
CA ALA A 73 13.34 -10.68 -6.23
C ALA A 73 12.81 -11.73 -7.23
N LEU A 74 13.59 -12.10 -8.26
CA LEU A 74 13.21 -13.08 -9.27
C LEU A 74 14.39 -14.00 -9.61
N SER A 75 14.16 -15.32 -9.59
CA SER A 75 15.14 -16.28 -10.11
C SER A 75 15.20 -16.25 -11.65
N ALA A 76 16.35 -16.62 -12.23
CA ALA A 76 16.51 -16.74 -13.69
C ALA A 76 15.46 -17.66 -14.34
N ALA A 77 15.00 -18.70 -13.62
CA ALA A 77 13.93 -19.57 -14.07
C ALA A 77 12.56 -18.89 -14.08
N GLN A 78 12.28 -17.93 -13.19
CA GLN A 78 11.06 -17.11 -13.23
C GLN A 78 11.13 -16.08 -14.36
N LEU A 79 12.26 -15.38 -14.52
CA LEU A 79 12.48 -14.44 -15.64
C LEU A 79 12.22 -15.10 -16.99
N SER A 80 12.81 -16.29 -17.22
CA SER A 80 12.59 -17.07 -18.44
C SER A 80 11.12 -17.49 -18.65
N ARG A 81 10.36 -17.82 -17.58
CA ARG A 81 8.92 -18.13 -17.69
C ARG A 81 8.05 -16.90 -17.99
N ILE A 82 8.45 -15.72 -17.53
CA ILE A 82 7.73 -14.45 -17.74
C ILE A 82 8.06 -13.84 -19.11
N GLY A 83 9.21 -14.19 -19.70
CA GLY A 83 9.69 -13.60 -20.97
C GLY A 83 10.58 -12.37 -20.75
N LEU A 84 11.30 -12.33 -19.64
CA LEU A 84 12.26 -11.30 -19.26
C LEU A 84 13.70 -11.81 -19.43
N ASP A 85 14.59 -10.93 -19.89
CA ASP A 85 16.02 -11.20 -20.02
C ASP A 85 16.71 -11.29 -18.65
N ALA A 86 17.80 -12.06 -18.59
CA ALA A 86 18.65 -12.18 -17.40
C ALA A 86 20.12 -11.87 -17.76
N PRO A 87 20.91 -11.28 -16.83
CA PRO A 87 20.52 -10.80 -15.51
C PRO A 87 19.71 -9.50 -15.57
N GLY A 88 19.05 -9.17 -14.45
CA GLY A 88 18.51 -7.83 -14.24
C GLY A 88 19.61 -6.81 -13.98
N THR A 89 19.28 -5.52 -14.13
CA THR A 89 20.20 -4.41 -13.84
C THR A 89 19.74 -3.67 -12.59
N LYS A 90 20.52 -3.74 -11.50
CA LYS A 90 20.33 -2.90 -10.31
C LYS A 90 20.57 -1.43 -10.66
N ARG A 91 19.73 -0.54 -10.14
CA ARG A 91 19.85 0.93 -10.27
C ARG A 91 19.53 1.59 -8.94
N GLU A 92 20.16 2.73 -8.67
CA GLU A 92 19.86 3.55 -7.50
C GLU A 92 18.86 4.66 -7.87
N THR A 93 17.81 4.83 -7.07
CA THR A 93 16.76 5.86 -7.28
C THR A 93 16.62 6.74 -6.03
N ARG A 94 15.73 7.74 -6.10
CA ARG A 94 15.41 8.60 -4.93
C ARG A 94 14.67 7.87 -3.80
N THR A 95 14.01 6.74 -4.10
CA THR A 95 13.11 6.01 -3.19
C THR A 95 13.68 4.68 -2.68
N GLY A 96 14.88 4.30 -3.15
CA GLY A 96 15.53 3.01 -2.89
C GLY A 96 16.26 2.50 -4.13
N SER A 97 16.90 1.34 -4.04
CA SER A 97 17.43 0.67 -5.23
C SER A 97 16.34 -0.15 -5.92
N GLU A 98 16.25 -0.06 -7.25
CA GLU A 98 15.40 -0.92 -8.07
C GLU A 98 16.24 -1.96 -8.83
N CYS A 99 15.61 -3.05 -9.28
CA CYS A 99 16.15 -3.88 -10.36
C CYS A 99 15.26 -3.77 -11.59
N VAL A 100 15.86 -3.66 -12.77
CA VAL A 100 15.16 -3.54 -14.05
C VAL A 100 15.52 -4.71 -14.97
N TRP A 101 14.51 -5.34 -15.54
CA TRP A 101 14.63 -6.36 -16.57
C TRP A 101 14.01 -5.87 -17.88
N LYS A 102 14.58 -6.28 -19.00
CA LYS A 102 14.02 -6.04 -20.34
C LYS A 102 13.21 -7.24 -20.81
N SER A 103 12.22 -7.01 -21.67
CA SER A 103 11.52 -8.12 -22.33
C SER A 103 12.42 -8.75 -23.41
N ALA A 104 12.55 -10.07 -23.35
CA ALA A 104 13.30 -10.87 -24.33
C ALA A 104 12.71 -10.76 -25.76
N ALA A 105 11.44 -10.37 -25.90
CA ALA A 105 10.77 -10.18 -27.19
C ALA A 105 10.80 -8.73 -27.70
N PHE A 106 10.83 -7.75 -26.78
CA PHE A 106 10.73 -6.32 -27.09
C PHE A 106 11.63 -5.51 -26.15
N GLN A 107 12.87 -5.23 -26.56
CA GLN A 107 13.87 -4.58 -25.68
C GLN A 107 13.49 -3.16 -25.23
N ASP A 108 12.57 -2.50 -25.93
CA ASP A 108 11.99 -1.22 -25.50
C ASP A 108 11.17 -1.38 -24.21
N ASN A 109 10.50 -2.52 -24.03
CA ASN A 109 9.66 -2.83 -22.87
C ASN A 109 10.50 -3.23 -21.65
N SER A 110 10.09 -2.79 -20.46
CA SER A 110 10.75 -3.11 -19.18
C SER A 110 9.76 -3.55 -18.11
N VAL A 111 10.27 -4.27 -17.12
CA VAL A 111 9.67 -4.37 -15.79
C VAL A 111 10.73 -4.02 -14.75
N SER A 112 10.36 -3.27 -13.71
CA SER A 112 11.20 -3.08 -12.53
C SER A 112 10.53 -3.52 -11.24
N ILE A 113 11.35 -3.87 -10.24
CA ILE A 113 10.95 -4.14 -8.86
C ILE A 113 11.78 -3.23 -7.95
N SER A 114 11.13 -2.52 -7.03
CA SER A 114 11.79 -1.66 -6.05
C SER A 114 11.19 -1.84 -4.64
N PRO A 115 11.96 -2.31 -3.65
CA PRO A 115 11.58 -2.20 -2.25
C PRO A 115 11.52 -0.71 -1.87
N MET A 116 10.40 -0.26 -1.31
CA MET A 116 10.24 1.13 -0.88
C MET A 116 10.93 1.35 0.46
N THR A 117 12.23 1.64 0.44
CA THR A 117 13.01 1.89 1.68
C THR A 117 12.87 3.32 2.21
N ALA A 118 12.18 4.19 1.47
CA ALA A 118 11.88 5.56 1.90
C ALA A 118 10.62 5.66 2.78
N ASN A 119 9.85 4.57 2.94
CA ASN A 119 8.79 4.45 3.93
C ASN A 119 9.07 3.26 4.89
N ASP A 120 8.51 3.34 6.09
CA ASP A 120 8.59 2.33 7.15
C ASP A 120 7.20 1.83 7.59
N ASN A 121 6.15 2.25 6.87
CA ASN A 121 4.74 1.91 7.13
C ASN A 121 4.14 1.04 6.02
N GLY A 122 4.98 0.34 5.25
CA GLY A 122 4.55 -0.62 4.22
C GLY A 122 3.48 -0.09 3.28
N LEU A 123 2.36 -0.82 3.18
CA LEU A 123 1.20 -0.40 2.40
C LEU A 123 0.39 0.72 3.04
N ASP A 124 0.41 0.92 4.36
CA ASP A 124 -0.28 2.07 4.99
C ASP A 124 0.28 3.40 4.46
N GLY A 125 1.59 3.44 4.16
CA GLY A 125 2.24 4.58 3.51
C GLY A 125 1.84 4.78 2.03
N ILE A 126 1.26 3.77 1.38
CA ILE A 126 0.70 3.88 0.02
C ILE A 126 -0.77 4.30 0.10
N TYR A 127 -1.55 3.65 0.97
CA TYR A 127 -2.96 3.99 1.22
C TYR A 127 -3.15 5.45 1.69
N ALA A 128 -2.16 6.01 2.39
CA ALA A 128 -2.17 7.43 2.76
C ALA A 128 -2.18 8.41 1.56
N ASN A 129 -1.80 7.95 0.35
CA ASN A 129 -1.79 8.77 -0.88
C ASN A 129 -3.04 8.58 -1.76
N GLU A 130 -3.98 7.69 -1.40
CA GLU A 130 -5.23 7.44 -2.15
C GLU A 130 -5.95 8.73 -2.62
N PRO A 131 -6.02 9.83 -1.84
CA PRO A 131 -6.66 11.08 -2.28
C PRO A 131 -5.95 11.82 -3.44
N GLU A 132 -4.69 11.50 -3.72
CA GLU A 132 -3.85 12.10 -4.76
C GLU A 132 -3.62 11.17 -5.97
N ASP A 133 -4.00 9.89 -5.87
CA ASP A 133 -3.83 8.89 -6.93
C ASP A 133 -4.92 9.01 -8.01
N GLU A 134 -4.54 8.95 -9.29
CA GLU A 134 -5.51 8.94 -10.41
C GLU A 134 -6.23 7.59 -10.55
N TYR A 135 -5.61 6.51 -10.05
CA TYR A 135 -6.25 5.22 -9.82
C TYR A 135 -5.78 4.62 -8.50
N PHE A 136 -6.70 3.99 -7.77
CA PHE A 136 -6.41 3.28 -6.52
C PHE A 136 -7.31 2.05 -6.43
N GLU A 137 -6.75 0.87 -6.69
CA GLU A 137 -7.49 -0.38 -6.87
C GLU A 137 -6.92 -1.49 -5.95
N PRO A 138 -7.43 -1.63 -4.72
CA PRO A 138 -7.03 -2.67 -3.78
C PRO A 138 -7.25 -4.08 -4.33
N THR A 139 -6.27 -4.96 -4.12
CA THR A 139 -6.25 -6.32 -4.67
C THR A 139 -5.41 -7.26 -3.78
N THR A 140 -5.22 -8.50 -4.23
CA THR A 140 -4.29 -9.46 -3.63
C THR A 140 -3.42 -10.10 -4.69
N ILE A 141 -2.12 -10.22 -4.40
CA ILE A 141 -1.15 -10.89 -5.28
C ILE A 141 -0.55 -12.04 -4.48
N GLY A 142 -0.58 -13.28 -4.99
CA GLY A 142 -0.04 -14.44 -4.27
C GLY A 142 -0.58 -14.68 -2.84
N GLY A 143 -1.74 -14.12 -2.49
CA GLY A 143 -2.31 -14.14 -1.12
C GLY A 143 -1.87 -13.00 -0.20
N TYR A 144 -1.04 -12.07 -0.68
CA TYR A 144 -0.58 -10.88 0.04
C TYR A 144 -1.42 -9.66 -0.34
N PRO A 145 -1.63 -8.71 0.60
CA PRO A 145 -2.33 -7.46 0.29
C PRO A 145 -1.54 -6.65 -0.74
N ALA A 146 -2.26 -6.03 -1.66
CA ALA A 146 -1.68 -5.23 -2.72
C ALA A 146 -2.65 -4.14 -3.17
N VAL A 147 -2.14 -3.19 -3.95
CA VAL A 147 -2.94 -2.14 -4.59
C VAL A 147 -2.29 -1.72 -5.90
N TYR A 148 -3.09 -1.61 -6.96
CA TYR A 148 -2.66 -0.87 -8.15
C TYR A 148 -2.94 0.61 -7.87
N ALA A 149 -1.88 1.42 -7.72
CA ALA A 149 -2.01 2.84 -7.39
C ALA A 149 -0.91 3.71 -7.98
N ASN A 150 -1.29 4.85 -8.56
CA ASN A 150 -0.36 5.90 -8.98
C ASN A 150 -1.06 7.26 -9.21
N VAL A 151 -0.32 8.33 -8.97
CA VAL A 151 -0.70 9.75 -9.23
C VAL A 151 -0.83 10.12 -10.71
N ILE A 152 -0.63 9.18 -11.63
CA ILE A 152 -0.84 9.34 -13.09
C ILE A 152 -1.33 8.00 -13.67
N ASP A 153 -2.49 7.98 -14.34
CA ASP A 153 -3.01 6.82 -15.06
C ASP A 153 -2.49 6.74 -16.51
N SER A 154 -1.26 6.26 -16.64
CA SER A 154 -0.63 5.92 -17.92
C SER A 154 -0.88 4.46 -18.36
N ARG A 155 -1.88 3.75 -17.82
CA ARG A 155 -2.16 2.33 -18.15
C ARG A 155 -2.53 2.12 -19.61
N SER A 156 -3.21 3.09 -20.22
CA SER A 156 -3.49 3.11 -21.65
C SER A 156 -2.25 3.34 -22.54
N ASN A 157 -1.10 3.70 -21.94
CA ASN A 157 0.17 4.02 -22.62
C ASN A 157 1.34 3.12 -22.14
N GLY A 158 1.04 1.96 -21.54
CA GLY A 158 2.02 0.92 -21.22
C GLY A 158 2.62 0.97 -19.80
N ASP A 159 2.29 1.98 -18.98
CA ASP A 159 2.74 2.06 -17.60
C ASP A 159 1.73 1.45 -16.62
N CYS A 160 2.16 0.63 -15.66
CA CYS A 160 1.31 0.27 -14.52
C CYS A 160 2.15 0.09 -13.27
N VAL A 161 1.63 0.55 -12.14
CA VAL A 161 2.28 0.47 -10.83
C VAL A 161 1.43 -0.40 -9.92
N LEU A 162 2.05 -1.48 -9.43
CA LEU A 162 1.50 -2.38 -8.44
C LEU A 162 2.33 -2.27 -7.17
N TRP A 163 1.70 -2.06 -6.02
CA TRP A 163 2.32 -2.11 -4.71
C TRP A 163 1.91 -3.39 -4.00
N VAL A 164 2.88 -4.15 -3.48
CA VAL A 164 2.64 -5.38 -2.72
C VAL A 164 3.19 -5.21 -1.31
N GLY A 165 2.37 -5.44 -0.29
CA GLY A 165 2.83 -5.49 1.10
C GLY A 165 3.50 -6.81 1.37
N VAL A 166 4.82 -6.82 1.61
CA VAL A 166 5.60 -8.04 1.90
C VAL A 166 5.90 -8.21 3.39
N THR A 167 5.89 -7.11 4.15
CA THR A 167 5.70 -7.05 5.61
C THR A 167 4.74 -5.91 5.92
N ASP A 168 4.32 -5.73 7.19
CA ASP A 168 3.50 -4.57 7.57
C ASP A 168 4.27 -3.23 7.36
N GLU A 169 5.60 -3.28 7.41
CA GLU A 169 6.52 -2.14 7.33
C GLU A 169 7.13 -1.93 5.92
N LEU A 170 7.13 -2.94 5.05
CA LEU A 170 7.71 -2.86 3.70
C LEU A 170 6.69 -3.15 2.59
N ALA A 171 6.51 -2.16 1.71
CA ALA A 171 5.89 -2.34 0.41
C ALA A 171 6.97 -2.46 -0.68
N VAL A 172 6.68 -3.26 -1.70
CA VAL A 172 7.52 -3.41 -2.90
C VAL A 172 6.70 -3.00 -4.11
N SER A 173 7.22 -2.08 -4.93
CA SER A 173 6.60 -1.77 -6.22
C SER A 173 7.03 -2.78 -7.28
N VAL A 174 6.09 -3.07 -8.17
CA VAL A 174 6.32 -3.71 -9.47
C VAL A 174 5.81 -2.73 -10.53
N ILE A 175 6.69 -2.32 -11.44
CA ILE A 175 6.38 -1.31 -12.46
C ILE A 175 6.65 -1.88 -13.84
N THR A 176 5.63 -1.89 -14.69
CA THR A 176 5.77 -2.20 -16.12
C THR A 176 5.89 -0.93 -16.94
N GLN A 177 6.69 -0.98 -18.00
CA GLN A 177 6.73 0.02 -19.07
C GLN A 177 6.68 -0.71 -20.42
N ILE A 178 5.52 -0.76 -21.05
CA ILE A 178 5.25 -1.57 -22.26
C ILE A 178 5.05 -0.65 -23.46
N ALA A 179 6.15 -0.29 -24.12
CA ALA A 179 6.14 0.62 -25.27
C ALA A 179 5.58 0.01 -26.56
N ARG A 180 5.45 -1.32 -26.64
CA ARG A 180 4.90 -2.03 -27.80
C ARG A 180 4.44 -3.46 -27.54
N GLY A 181 3.42 -3.89 -28.27
CA GLY A 181 3.04 -5.30 -28.41
C GLY A 181 1.92 -5.73 -27.44
N PRO A 182 1.84 -7.02 -27.06
CA PRO A 182 0.82 -7.46 -26.12
C PRO A 182 0.96 -6.71 -24.78
N ASN A 183 -0.16 -6.31 -24.18
CA ASN A 183 -0.23 -5.55 -22.92
C ASN A 183 0.20 -4.06 -23.05
N GLU A 184 0.39 -3.50 -24.26
CA GLU A 184 0.73 -2.06 -24.46
C GLU A 184 -0.34 -1.09 -23.92
N THR A 185 -1.62 -1.43 -24.08
CA THR A 185 -2.74 -0.63 -23.56
C THR A 185 -3.41 -1.24 -22.32
N ASP A 186 -2.85 -2.33 -21.79
CA ASP A 186 -3.30 -3.03 -20.59
C ASP A 186 -2.11 -3.79 -19.95
N PRO A 187 -1.17 -3.06 -19.31
CA PRO A 187 0.10 -3.63 -18.83
C PRO A 187 0.01 -4.31 -17.45
N CYS A 188 -1.04 -4.04 -16.66
CA CYS A 188 -1.18 -4.54 -15.29
C CYS A 188 -1.21 -6.09 -15.12
N PRO A 189 -1.69 -6.89 -16.10
CA PRO A 189 -1.53 -8.35 -16.05
C PRO A 189 -0.06 -8.83 -16.08
N VAL A 190 0.88 -8.01 -16.57
CA VAL A 190 2.32 -8.32 -16.46
C VAL A 190 2.79 -8.11 -15.01
N ASN A 191 2.36 -7.02 -14.36
CA ASN A 191 2.62 -6.78 -12.93
C ASN A 191 2.09 -7.91 -12.05
N GLU A 192 0.90 -8.44 -12.32
CA GLU A 192 0.31 -9.56 -11.55
C GLU A 192 1.21 -10.81 -11.60
N ARG A 193 1.64 -11.20 -12.81
CA ARG A 193 2.54 -12.34 -13.05
C ARG A 193 3.88 -12.16 -12.34
N VAL A 194 4.44 -10.95 -12.40
CA VAL A 194 5.74 -10.62 -11.80
C VAL A 194 5.66 -10.55 -10.28
N GLY A 195 4.65 -9.89 -9.72
CA GLY A 195 4.43 -9.80 -8.27
C GLY A 195 4.15 -11.18 -7.65
N THR A 196 3.42 -12.05 -8.35
CA THR A 196 3.21 -13.44 -7.92
C THR A 196 4.53 -14.21 -7.88
N ALA A 197 5.36 -14.10 -8.94
CA ALA A 197 6.67 -14.74 -8.97
C ALA A 197 7.65 -14.17 -7.91
N MET A 198 7.55 -12.88 -7.59
CA MET A 198 8.30 -12.26 -6.49
C MET A 198 7.94 -12.89 -5.14
N ILE A 199 6.65 -13.02 -4.84
CA ILE A 199 6.18 -13.67 -3.60
C ILE A 199 6.63 -15.13 -3.54
N GLU A 200 6.50 -15.88 -4.65
CA GLU A 200 7.02 -17.25 -4.76
C GLU A 200 8.53 -17.35 -4.49
N GLN A 201 9.30 -16.33 -4.83
CA GLN A 201 10.77 -16.31 -4.69
C GLN A 201 11.17 -15.92 -3.27
N LEU A 202 10.53 -14.90 -2.69
CA LEU A 202 10.75 -14.47 -1.31
C LEU A 202 10.34 -15.57 -0.32
N GLY A 203 9.23 -16.26 -0.56
CA GLY A 203 8.77 -17.38 0.29
C GLY A 203 9.66 -18.63 0.31
N ARG A 204 10.84 -18.59 -0.34
CA ARG A 204 11.87 -19.66 -0.35
C ARG A 204 13.13 -19.29 0.43
N GLY A 205 13.25 -18.03 0.88
CA GLY A 205 14.40 -17.50 1.61
C GLY A 205 14.44 -17.92 3.08
#